data_AF-A0A937X2L4-F1
#
_entry.id   AF-A0A937X2L4-F1
#
_cell.length_a   1.000
_cell.length_b   1.000
_cell.length_c   1.000
_cell.angle_alpha   90.00
_cell.angle_beta   90.00
_cell.angle_gamma   90.00
#
_symmetry.space_group_name_H-M   'P 1'
#
loop_
_entity.id
_entity.type
_entity.pdbx_description
1 polymer ?
#
loop_
_entity_poly.entity_id
_entity_poly.type
_entity_poly.pdbx_seq_one_letter_code
_entity_poly.pdbx_strand_id
1 'polypeptide(L)'
;GGKRPSLFYPILGMHRMDDPSGDLLEQIRVVRQLAEPGVLIFALGHFPRSLLADLARGPFRSPAVPPHRNPIGAAKQVLQDLNGKFLPKQAATSDWATVAAARVLQSELGGVVKTMPAAGPYYQSSALVDRLGALQEIASRLERVNPGFQSEVTVRLKYASSLIRAYEHRATTTRYIPPTQPPADSASGAAPVERP
;
A
#
# COMPACT_ATOMS: atom_id res chain seq x y z
N GLY A 1 3.83 -14.30 -24.48
CA GLY A 1 4.18 -14.45 -23.05
C GLY A 1 5.18 -13.38 -22.68
N GLY A 2 4.75 -12.35 -21.94
CA GLY A 2 5.67 -11.30 -21.46
C GLY A 2 6.44 -11.80 -20.24
N LYS A 3 7.76 -11.88 -20.33
CA LYS A 3 8.61 -12.04 -19.13
C LYS A 3 8.33 -10.84 -18.22
N ARG A 4 7.97 -11.10 -16.96
CA ARG A 4 7.84 -10.05 -15.95
C ARG A 4 9.19 -9.33 -15.85
N PRO A 5 9.22 -7.98 -15.84
CA PRO A 5 10.42 -7.29 -15.40
C PRO A 5 10.71 -7.74 -13.97
N SER A 6 11.97 -8.11 -13.69
CA SER A 6 12.40 -8.36 -12.31
C SER A 6 12.16 -7.06 -11.54
N LEU A 7 11.26 -7.08 -10.56
CA LEU A 7 11.11 -5.99 -9.62
C LEU A 7 12.37 -5.96 -8.76
N PHE A 8 13.36 -5.20 -9.21
CA PHE A 8 14.55 -4.91 -8.43
C PHE A 8 14.25 -3.66 -7.62
N TYR A 9 14.45 -3.74 -6.31
CA TYR A 9 14.35 -2.57 -5.44
C TYR A 9 15.75 -2.29 -4.90
N PRO A 10 16.42 -1.20 -5.32
CA PRO A 10 17.70 -0.84 -4.75
C PRO A 10 17.58 -0.67 -3.24
N ILE A 11 18.59 -1.13 -2.51
CA ILE A 11 18.65 -1.03 -1.05
C ILE A 11 19.54 0.15 -0.69
N LEU A 12 18.98 1.19 -0.05
CA LEU A 12 19.73 2.35 0.43
C LEU A 12 20.16 2.12 1.87
N GLY A 13 21.48 2.07 2.07
CA GLY A 13 22.13 1.82 3.34
C GLY A 13 22.32 3.09 4.18
N MET A 14 21.29 3.58 4.88
CA MET A 14 21.37 4.76 5.75
C MET A 14 22.46 4.71 6.82
N HIS A 15 22.81 3.52 7.29
CA HIS A 15 23.89 3.31 8.27
C HIS A 15 25.29 3.67 7.73
N ARG A 16 25.43 3.93 6.42
CA ARG A 16 26.68 4.33 5.76
C ARG A 16 26.65 5.76 5.22
N MET A 17 25.60 6.52 5.54
CA MET A 17 25.46 7.90 5.11
C MET A 17 26.08 8.82 6.17
N ASP A 18 26.87 9.79 5.71
CA ASP A 18 27.50 10.78 6.58
C ASP A 18 26.46 11.84 7.01
N ASP A 19 25.54 12.22 6.10
CA ASP A 19 24.31 12.94 6.41
C ASP A 19 23.08 12.10 6.01
N PRO A 20 22.51 11.30 6.94
CA PRO A 20 21.39 10.41 6.63
C PRO A 20 20.14 11.10 6.09
N SER A 21 19.96 12.40 6.31
CA SER A 21 18.78 13.13 5.86
C SER A 21 18.98 13.71 4.47
N GLY A 22 20.11 14.37 4.21
CA GLY A 22 20.47 14.87 2.88
C GLY A 22 20.69 13.75 1.87
N ASP A 23 21.58 12.81 2.22
CA ASP A 23 22.04 11.75 1.31
C ASP A 23 20.91 10.81 0.91
N LEU A 24 19.99 10.49 1.84
CA LEU A 24 18.86 9.62 1.55
C LEU A 24 17.90 10.26 0.53
N LEU A 25 17.56 11.54 0.71
CA LEU A 25 16.65 12.23 -0.19
C LEU A 25 17.24 12.36 -1.59
N GLU A 26 18.55 12.61 -1.68
CA GLU A 26 19.27 12.63 -2.96
C GLU A 26 19.28 11.26 -3.62
N GLN A 27 19.61 10.19 -2.89
CA GLN A 27 19.58 8.83 -3.44
C GLN A 27 18.18 8.42 -3.89
N ILE A 28 17.14 8.78 -3.14
CA ILE A 28 15.74 8.55 -3.57
C ILE A 28 15.45 9.32 -4.86
N ARG A 29 15.94 10.56 -5.01
CA ARG A 29 15.81 11.32 -6.26
C ARG A 29 16.48 10.61 -7.43
N VAL A 30 17.69 10.08 -7.25
CA VAL A 30 18.41 9.30 -8.28
C VAL A 30 17.65 8.03 -8.64
N VAL A 31 17.18 7.25 -7.67
CA VAL A 31 16.39 6.03 -7.92
C VAL A 31 15.12 6.35 -8.72
N ARG A 32 14.46 7.48 -8.45
CA ARG A 32 13.30 7.94 -9.22
C ARG A 32 13.66 8.36 -10.64
N GLN A 33 14.82 8.99 -10.85
CA GLN A 33 15.32 9.34 -12.20
C GLN A 33 15.62 8.09 -13.03
N LEU A 34 16.05 7.00 -12.38
CA LEU A 34 16.26 5.70 -13.02
C LEU A 34 14.95 4.95 -13.33
N ALA A 35 13.79 5.55 -13.04
CA ALA A 35 12.47 4.96 -13.24
C ALA A 35 12.26 3.60 -12.52
N GLU A 36 12.99 3.36 -11.43
CA GLU A 36 12.79 2.17 -10.62
C GLU A 36 11.45 2.25 -9.86
N PRO A 37 10.73 1.12 -9.70
CA PRO A 37 9.38 1.08 -9.15
C PRO A 37 9.32 1.37 -7.64
N GLY A 38 10.47 1.44 -6.97
CA GLY A 38 10.57 1.75 -5.56
C GLY A 38 11.98 1.57 -5.02
N VAL A 39 12.10 1.55 -3.70
CA VAL A 39 13.38 1.45 -3.00
C VAL A 39 13.18 0.80 -1.64
N LEU A 40 14.17 0.06 -1.15
CA LEU A 40 14.23 -0.45 0.21
C LEU A 40 15.21 0.41 0.99
N ILE A 41 14.86 0.82 2.20
CA ILE A 41 15.74 1.66 3.04
C ILE A 41 16.13 0.85 4.27
N PHE A 42 17.44 0.71 4.49
CA PHE A 42 18.02 -0.01 5.60
C PHE A 42 19.11 0.84 6.27
N ALA A 43 19.14 1.09 7.57
CA ALA A 43 18.39 0.50 8.66
C ALA A 43 17.53 1.56 9.35
N LEU A 44 16.24 1.24 9.59
CA LEU A 44 15.25 2.12 10.21
C LEU A 44 15.69 2.75 11.55
N GLY A 45 16.60 2.11 12.29
CA GLY A 45 17.15 2.64 13.53
C GLY A 45 17.96 3.93 13.39
N HIS A 46 18.39 4.28 12.17
CA HIS A 46 19.11 5.51 11.86
C HIS A 46 18.20 6.62 11.32
N PHE A 47 16.87 6.45 11.34
CA PHE A 47 15.95 7.48 10.89
C PHE A 47 15.75 8.56 11.97
N PRO A 48 16.18 9.81 11.73
CA PRO A 48 15.71 10.91 12.55
C PRO A 48 14.21 11.11 12.31
N ARG A 49 13.46 11.47 13.37
CA ARG A 49 11.99 11.64 13.28
C ARG A 49 11.57 12.70 12.27
N SER A 50 12.39 13.74 12.08
CA SER A 50 12.18 14.78 11.06
C SER A 50 12.14 14.19 9.65
N LEU A 51 13.02 13.24 9.34
CA LEU A 51 13.12 12.61 8.02
C LEU A 51 11.88 11.78 7.68
N LEU A 52 11.24 11.13 8.66
CA LEU A 52 9.97 10.44 8.41
C LEU A 52 8.87 11.41 7.93
N ALA A 53 8.81 12.60 8.53
CA ALA A 53 7.86 13.63 8.11
C ALA A 53 8.19 14.17 6.71
N ASP A 54 9.47 14.28 6.36
CA ASP A 54 9.90 14.75 5.03
C ASP A 54 9.66 13.71 3.94
N LEU A 55 9.88 12.43 4.26
CA LEU A 55 9.58 11.32 3.37
C LEU A 55 8.08 11.18 3.09
N ALA A 56 7.24 11.33 4.12
CA ALA A 56 5.79 11.35 4.00
C ALA A 56 5.29 12.57 3.19
N ARG A 57 5.94 13.73 3.35
CA ARG A 57 5.66 14.96 2.59
C ARG A 57 6.39 15.03 1.26
N GLY A 58 7.14 14.01 0.85
CA GLY A 58 8.02 14.07 -0.31
C GLY A 58 7.83 12.89 -1.27
N PRO A 59 8.86 12.04 -1.48
CA PRO A 59 8.84 10.98 -2.49
C PRO A 59 7.84 9.86 -2.20
N PHE A 60 7.39 9.69 -0.95
CA PHE A 60 6.45 8.65 -0.53
C PHE A 60 5.08 9.20 -0.11
N ARG A 61 4.67 10.36 -0.63
CA ARG A 61 3.32 10.94 -0.41
C ARG A 61 2.20 9.96 -0.74
N SER A 62 2.42 9.12 -1.74
CA SER A 62 1.50 8.06 -2.11
C SER A 62 1.95 6.74 -1.46
N PRO A 63 1.09 6.07 -0.69
CA PRO A 63 1.44 4.77 -0.12
C PRO A 63 1.76 3.78 -1.24
N ALA A 64 2.92 3.13 -1.13
CA ALA A 64 3.33 2.11 -2.09
C ALA A 64 2.35 0.94 -2.03
N VAL A 65 1.90 0.48 -3.20
CA VAL A 65 1.08 -0.74 -3.28
C VAL A 65 2.02 -1.94 -3.19
N PRO A 66 1.93 -2.78 -2.14
CA PRO A 66 2.80 -3.95 -2.05
C PRO A 66 2.62 -4.86 -3.27
N PRO A 67 3.71 -5.42 -3.83
CA PRO A 67 3.63 -6.26 -5.01
C PRO A 67 3.00 -7.62 -4.67
N HIS A 68 1.69 -7.75 -4.88
CA HIS A 68 0.98 -9.03 -4.69
C HIS A 68 0.92 -9.86 -5.97
N ARG A 69 1.17 -11.17 -5.87
CA ARG A 69 0.96 -12.12 -6.99
C ARG A 69 -0.54 -12.30 -7.28
N ASN A 70 -1.37 -12.29 -6.24
CA ASN A 70 -2.82 -12.42 -6.30
C ASN A 70 -3.45 -11.38 -5.35
N PRO A 71 -3.70 -10.13 -5.80
CA PRO A 71 -4.21 -9.08 -4.93
C PRO A 71 -5.61 -9.39 -4.36
N ILE A 72 -6.46 -10.09 -5.13
CA ILE A 72 -7.80 -10.50 -4.67
C ILE A 72 -7.71 -11.55 -3.54
N GLY A 73 -6.84 -12.55 -3.71
CA GLY A 73 -6.58 -13.53 -2.65
C GLY A 73 -5.98 -12.90 -1.39
N ALA A 74 -5.04 -11.96 -1.56
CA ALA A 74 -4.46 -11.21 -0.45
C ALA A 74 -5.52 -10.36 0.29
N ALA A 75 -6.40 -9.66 -0.46
CA ALA A 75 -7.51 -8.93 0.12
C ALA A 75 -8.45 -9.86 0.89
N LYS A 76 -8.82 -11.02 0.31
CA LYS A 76 -9.65 -12.02 0.98
C LYS A 76 -9.02 -12.49 2.29
N GLN A 77 -7.72 -12.75 2.31
CA GLN A 77 -7.00 -13.18 3.51
C GLN A 77 -7.03 -12.11 4.62
N VAL A 78 -6.81 -10.85 4.26
CA VAL A 78 -6.91 -9.73 5.22
C VAL A 78 -8.30 -9.64 5.84
N LEU A 79 -9.34 -9.76 5.01
CA LEU A 79 -10.73 -9.72 5.46
C LEU A 79 -11.12 -10.96 6.27
N GLN A 80 -10.59 -12.15 5.93
CA GLN A 80 -10.77 -13.37 6.71
C GLN A 80 -10.12 -13.26 8.09
N ASP A 81 -8.91 -12.72 8.18
CA ASP A 81 -8.23 -12.50 9.45
C ASP A 81 -8.96 -11.45 10.30
N LEU A 82 -9.48 -10.39 9.68
CA LEU A 82 -10.33 -9.42 10.36
C LEU A 82 -11.59 -10.10 10.92
N ASN A 83 -12.31 -10.85 10.09
CA ASN A 83 -13.58 -11.49 10.45
C ASN A 83 -13.45 -12.67 11.44
N GLY A 84 -12.39 -13.47 11.30
CA GLY A 84 -12.22 -14.74 12.00
C GLY A 84 -11.31 -14.66 13.22
N LYS A 85 -10.47 -13.63 13.35
CA LYS A 85 -9.53 -13.50 14.47
C LYS A 85 -9.72 -12.18 15.22
N PHE A 86 -9.66 -11.05 14.52
CA PHE A 86 -9.68 -9.75 15.20
C PHE A 86 -11.05 -9.42 15.79
N LEU A 87 -12.12 -9.42 15.00
CA LEU A 87 -13.47 -9.08 15.48
C LEU A 87 -13.95 -10.02 16.60
N PRO A 88 -13.77 -11.36 16.53
CA PRO A 88 -14.14 -12.26 17.63
C PRO A 88 -13.35 -12.00 18.90
N LYS A 89 -12.05 -11.71 18.79
CA LYS A 89 -11.22 -11.37 19.95
C LYS A 89 -11.73 -10.10 20.63
N GLN A 90 -12.03 -9.06 19.84
CA GLN A 90 -12.57 -7.80 20.36
C GLN A 90 -13.95 -8.00 21.00
N ALA A 91 -14.79 -8.87 20.43
CA ALA A 91 -16.08 -9.22 21.00
C ALA A 91 -15.99 -10.02 22.32
N ALA A 92 -14.84 -10.62 22.63
CA ALA A 92 -14.63 -11.40 23.85
C ALA A 92 -13.99 -10.61 24.99
N THR A 93 -13.23 -9.55 24.68
CA THR A 93 -12.36 -8.86 25.66
C THR A 93 -12.71 -7.39 25.92
N SER A 94 -13.79 -6.88 25.33
CA SER A 94 -14.08 -5.45 25.32
C SER A 94 -15.41 -5.10 25.97
N ASP A 95 -15.67 -3.80 26.11
CA ASP A 95 -16.93 -3.24 26.60
C ASP A 95 -18.10 -3.60 25.66
N TRP A 96 -19.32 -3.53 26.20
CA TRP A 96 -20.54 -3.95 25.50
C TRP A 96 -20.76 -3.23 24.16
N ALA A 97 -20.36 -1.95 24.05
CA ALA A 97 -20.49 -1.23 22.79
C ALA A 97 -19.50 -1.75 21.74
N THR A 98 -18.25 -2.06 22.11
CA THR A 98 -17.28 -2.72 21.22
C THR A 98 -17.77 -4.10 20.78
N VAL A 99 -18.39 -4.86 21.69
CA VAL A 99 -18.94 -6.18 21.37
C VAL A 99 -20.05 -6.08 20.32
N ALA A 100 -21.00 -5.16 20.51
CA ALA A 100 -22.09 -4.94 19.56
C ALA A 100 -21.55 -4.51 18.18
N ALA A 101 -20.63 -3.56 18.16
CA ALA A 101 -19.93 -3.09 16.96
C ALA A 101 -19.22 -4.24 16.21
N ALA A 102 -18.44 -5.04 16.93
CA ALA A 102 -17.68 -6.15 16.36
C ALA A 102 -18.61 -7.20 15.74
N ARG A 103 -19.76 -7.50 16.36
CA ARG A 103 -20.74 -8.46 15.83
C ARG A 103 -21.42 -7.98 14.56
N VAL A 104 -21.82 -6.70 14.50
CA VAL A 104 -22.40 -6.10 13.29
C VAL A 104 -21.40 -6.18 12.13
N LEU A 105 -20.17 -5.73 12.37
CA LEU A 105 -19.11 -5.80 11.36
C LEU A 105 -18.80 -7.24 10.94
N GLN A 106 -18.83 -8.19 11.87
CA GLN A 106 -18.57 -9.61 11.58
C GLN A 106 -19.65 -10.21 10.67
N SER A 107 -20.92 -9.87 10.88
CA SER A 107 -22.02 -10.33 10.02
C SER A 107 -21.86 -9.82 8.60
N GLU A 108 -21.68 -8.50 8.44
CA GLU A 108 -21.55 -7.86 7.13
C GLU A 108 -20.29 -8.32 6.40
N LEU A 109 -19.15 -8.38 7.11
CA LEU A 109 -17.88 -8.81 6.53
C LEU A 109 -17.89 -10.31 6.16
N GLY A 110 -18.59 -11.14 6.95
CA GLY A 110 -18.80 -12.55 6.64
C GLY A 110 -19.51 -12.77 5.31
N GLY A 111 -20.49 -11.93 4.98
CA GLY A 111 -21.15 -11.93 3.67
C GLY A 111 -20.19 -11.61 2.54
N VAL A 112 -19.38 -10.55 2.70
CA VAL A 112 -18.38 -10.14 1.71
C VAL A 112 -17.34 -11.24 1.46
N VAL A 113 -16.74 -11.80 2.51
CA VAL A 113 -15.70 -12.82 2.41
C VAL A 113 -16.17 -14.08 1.67
N LYS A 114 -17.44 -14.48 1.88
CA LYS A 114 -18.04 -15.64 1.20
C LYS A 114 -18.18 -15.44 -0.31
N THR A 115 -18.43 -14.20 -0.74
CA THR A 115 -18.61 -13.87 -2.16
C THR A 115 -17.28 -13.66 -2.92
N MET A 116 -16.16 -13.51 -2.21
CA MET A 116 -14.85 -13.32 -2.83
C MET A 116 -14.23 -14.65 -3.29
N PRO A 117 -13.67 -14.72 -4.51
CA PRO A 117 -12.93 -15.89 -4.97
C PRO A 117 -11.62 -16.03 -4.20
N ALA A 118 -11.10 -17.25 -4.10
CA ALA A 118 -9.78 -17.49 -3.50
C ALA A 118 -8.63 -17.06 -4.44
N ALA A 119 -8.84 -17.18 -5.76
CA ALA A 119 -7.87 -16.81 -6.78
C ALA A 119 -8.58 -16.52 -8.12
N GLY A 120 -7.84 -15.92 -9.04
CA GLY A 120 -8.29 -15.68 -10.42
C GLY A 120 -8.83 -14.27 -10.66
N PRO A 121 -9.23 -13.98 -11.90
CA PRO A 121 -9.79 -12.69 -12.24
C PRO A 121 -11.14 -12.48 -11.57
N TYR A 122 -11.34 -11.29 -11.01
CA TYR A 122 -12.56 -10.95 -10.30
C TYR A 122 -13.25 -9.75 -10.93
N TYR A 123 -14.34 -10.02 -11.64
CA TYR A 123 -15.06 -9.05 -12.47
C TYR A 123 -15.99 -8.11 -11.67
N GLN A 124 -16.18 -8.36 -10.37
CA GLN A 124 -17.01 -7.55 -9.46
C GLN A 124 -16.16 -6.70 -8.50
N SER A 125 -14.94 -6.35 -8.91
CA SER A 125 -13.99 -5.60 -8.09
C SER A 125 -14.51 -4.23 -7.66
N SER A 126 -15.26 -3.52 -8.51
CA SER A 126 -15.77 -2.17 -8.20
C SER A 126 -16.87 -2.23 -7.16
N ALA A 127 -17.87 -3.10 -7.37
CA ALA A 127 -18.92 -3.36 -6.40
C ALA A 127 -18.37 -3.84 -5.04
N LEU A 128 -17.25 -4.58 -5.05
CA LEU A 128 -16.57 -4.99 -3.84
C LEU A 128 -15.91 -3.81 -3.12
N VAL A 129 -15.26 -2.89 -3.85
CA VAL A 129 -14.71 -1.65 -3.28
C VAL A 129 -15.82 -0.81 -2.65
N ASP A 130 -16.97 -0.70 -3.30
CA ASP A 130 -18.13 0.06 -2.77
C ASP A 130 -18.67 -0.58 -1.48
N ARG A 131 -18.79 -1.91 -1.45
CA ARG A 131 -19.16 -2.65 -0.23
C ARG A 131 -18.16 -2.45 0.91
N LEU A 132 -16.86 -2.45 0.62
CA LEU A 132 -15.83 -2.15 1.62
C LEU A 132 -15.90 -0.69 2.08
N GLY A 133 -16.28 0.24 1.20
CA GLY A 133 -16.57 1.64 1.56
C GLY A 133 -17.73 1.76 2.56
N ALA A 134 -18.85 1.08 2.30
CA ALA A 134 -19.98 1.05 3.22
C ALA A 134 -19.59 0.46 4.60
N LEU A 135 -18.75 -0.58 4.63
CA LEU A 135 -18.21 -1.13 5.88
C LEU A 135 -17.31 -0.14 6.63
N GLN A 136 -16.54 0.68 5.92
CA GLN A 136 -15.73 1.75 6.54
C GLN A 136 -16.62 2.83 7.15
N GLU A 137 -17.74 3.17 6.51
CA GLU A 137 -18.72 4.11 7.10
C GLU A 137 -19.39 3.54 8.35
N ILE A 138 -19.71 2.25 8.35
CA ILE A 138 -20.22 1.58 9.55
C ILE A 138 -19.16 1.65 10.66
N ALA A 139 -17.89 1.34 10.34
CA ALA A 139 -16.80 1.40 11.30
C ALA A 139 -16.54 2.83 11.83
N SER A 140 -16.66 3.87 11.00
CA SER A 140 -16.45 5.27 11.41
C SER A 140 -17.58 5.80 12.29
N ARG A 141 -18.81 5.37 12.08
CA ARG A 141 -19.94 5.72 12.98
C ARG A 141 -19.78 5.13 14.39
N LEU A 142 -18.86 4.19 14.57
CA LEU A 142 -18.55 3.51 15.83
C LEU A 142 -17.33 4.11 16.55
N GLU A 143 -16.82 5.26 16.09
CA GLU A 143 -15.64 5.99 16.60
C GLU A 143 -15.69 6.32 18.11
N ARG A 144 -16.90 6.36 18.69
CA ARG A 144 -17.10 6.66 20.13
C ARG A 144 -16.78 5.50 21.07
N VAL A 145 -16.46 4.32 20.53
CA VAL A 145 -16.41 3.08 21.28
C VAL A 145 -14.99 2.72 21.70
N ASN A 146 -14.07 2.62 20.74
CA ASN A 146 -12.65 2.36 21.00
C ASN A 146 -11.80 2.84 19.81
N PRO A 147 -10.97 3.89 19.97
CA PRO A 147 -10.17 4.45 18.88
C PRO A 147 -9.17 3.46 18.28
N GLY A 148 -8.59 2.58 19.10
CA GLY A 148 -7.67 1.54 18.64
C GLY A 148 -8.37 0.47 17.79
N PHE A 149 -9.58 0.08 18.20
CA PHE A 149 -10.44 -0.83 17.43
C PHE A 149 -10.79 -0.25 16.05
N GLN A 150 -11.30 0.98 16.02
CA GLN A 150 -11.70 1.65 14.79
C GLN A 150 -10.50 1.85 13.85
N SER A 151 -9.35 2.28 14.39
CA SER A 151 -8.13 2.47 13.60
C SER A 151 -7.71 1.16 12.93
N GLU A 152 -7.67 0.05 13.67
CA GLU A 152 -7.26 -1.25 13.12
C GLU A 152 -8.24 -1.77 12.04
N VAL A 153 -9.55 -1.67 12.30
CA VAL A 153 -10.59 -2.02 11.31
C VAL A 153 -10.44 -1.17 10.04
N THR A 154 -10.27 0.15 10.21
CA THR A 154 -10.12 1.09 9.10
C THR A 154 -8.88 0.79 8.27
N VAL A 155 -7.74 0.53 8.93
CA VAL A 155 -6.48 0.19 8.25
C VAL A 155 -6.65 -1.07 7.41
N ARG A 156 -7.24 -2.14 7.97
CA ARG A 156 -7.42 -3.41 7.25
C ARG A 156 -8.40 -3.29 6.08
N LEU A 157 -9.52 -2.58 6.27
CA LEU A 157 -10.49 -2.34 5.20
C LEU A 157 -9.92 -1.47 4.08
N LYS A 158 -9.17 -0.41 4.43
CA LYS A 158 -8.47 0.44 3.44
C LYS A 158 -7.45 -0.37 2.67
N TYR A 159 -6.63 -1.15 3.37
CA TYR A 159 -5.63 -2.00 2.74
C TYR A 159 -6.25 -3.00 1.76
N ALA A 160 -7.30 -3.72 2.18
CA ALA A 160 -8.03 -4.63 1.28
C ALA A 160 -8.59 -3.91 0.06
N SER A 161 -9.16 -2.72 0.23
CA SER A 161 -9.66 -1.88 -0.87
C SER A 161 -8.55 -1.45 -1.83
N SER A 162 -7.37 -1.08 -1.32
CA SER A 162 -6.19 -0.74 -2.13
C SER A 162 -5.73 -1.92 -2.98
N LEU A 163 -5.77 -3.14 -2.44
CA LEU A 163 -5.41 -4.35 -3.19
C LEU A 163 -6.38 -4.64 -4.34
N ILE A 164 -7.68 -4.43 -4.12
CA ILE A 164 -8.70 -4.63 -5.14
C ILE A 164 -8.58 -3.57 -6.25
N ARG A 165 -8.38 -2.30 -5.88
CA ARG A 165 -8.13 -1.21 -6.85
C ARG A 165 -6.85 -1.44 -7.65
N ALA A 166 -5.79 -1.96 -7.02
CA ALA A 166 -4.56 -2.31 -7.71
C ALA A 166 -4.76 -3.47 -8.70
N TYR A 167 -5.65 -4.42 -8.38
CA TYR A 167 -6.06 -5.46 -9.32
C TYR A 167 -6.81 -4.89 -10.53
N GLU A 168 -7.77 -3.99 -10.31
CA GLU A 168 -8.49 -3.29 -11.39
C GLU A 168 -7.54 -2.54 -12.31
N HIS A 169 -6.63 -1.75 -11.72
CA HIS A 169 -5.64 -1.02 -12.49
C HIS A 169 -4.76 -1.98 -13.32
N ARG A 170 -4.36 -3.14 -12.79
CA ARG A 170 -3.60 -4.14 -13.57
C ARG A 170 -4.43 -4.79 -14.68
N ALA A 171 -5.72 -5.01 -14.45
CA ALA A 171 -6.62 -5.59 -15.44
C ALA A 171 -6.88 -4.63 -16.61
N THR A 172 -7.02 -3.33 -16.33
CA THR A 172 -7.24 -2.29 -17.36
C THR A 172 -5.93 -1.85 -18.03
N THR A 173 -4.81 -1.88 -17.32
CA THR A 173 -3.49 -1.49 -17.84
C THR A 173 -2.78 -2.69 -18.47
N THR A 174 -3.37 -3.26 -19.52
CA THR A 174 -2.70 -4.30 -20.35
C THR A 174 -1.65 -3.73 -21.30
N ARG A 175 -1.52 -2.40 -21.40
CA ARG A 175 -0.42 -1.73 -22.10
C ARG A 175 0.46 -1.01 -21.08
N TYR A 176 1.71 -1.44 -20.99
CA TYR A 176 2.78 -0.61 -20.46
C TYR A 176 2.77 0.71 -21.23
N ILE A 177 2.48 1.81 -20.54
CA ILE A 177 2.68 3.16 -21.05
C ILE A 177 4.02 3.60 -20.45
N PRO A 178 5.13 3.57 -21.21
CA PRO A 178 6.39 4.10 -20.71
C PRO A 178 6.18 5.55 -20.28
N PRO A 179 6.81 5.99 -19.17
CA PRO A 179 6.83 7.41 -18.84
C PRO A 179 7.37 8.18 -20.04
N THR A 180 6.76 9.33 -20.32
CA THR A 180 7.16 10.22 -21.42
C THR A 180 8.66 10.47 -21.31
N GLN A 181 9.42 10.14 -22.36
CA GLN A 181 10.85 10.44 -22.39
C GLN A 181 11.04 11.95 -22.11
N PRO A 182 12.05 12.33 -21.32
CA PRO A 182 12.36 13.74 -21.12
C PRO A 182 12.58 14.41 -22.48
N PRO A 183 12.22 15.70 -22.65
CA PRO A 183 12.47 16.43 -23.89
C PRO A 183 13.94 16.27 -24.29
N ALA A 184 14.20 15.94 -25.55
CA ALA A 184 15.54 15.67 -26.08
C ALA A 184 16.52 16.83 -25.81
N ASP A 185 16.01 18.04 -25.61
CA ASP A 185 16.77 19.25 -25.35
C ASP A 185 17.39 19.31 -23.94
N SER A 186 17.08 18.36 -23.05
CA SER A 186 17.63 18.31 -21.69
C SER A 186 19.03 17.67 -21.61
N ALA A 187 19.50 17.05 -22.70
CA ALA A 187 20.73 16.24 -22.71
C ALA A 187 21.92 16.87 -23.46
N SER A 188 21.79 18.08 -24.02
CA SER A 188 22.87 18.72 -24.81
C SER A 188 23.86 19.56 -23.98
N GLY A 189 23.86 19.45 -22.64
CA GLY A 189 24.74 20.24 -21.76
C GLY A 189 26.02 19.55 -21.30
N ALA A 190 26.25 18.26 -21.59
CA ALA A 190 27.44 17.56 -21.15
C ALA A 190 28.60 17.76 -22.16
N ALA A 191 29.51 18.67 -21.83
CA ALA A 191 30.76 18.86 -22.55
C ALA A 191 31.54 17.53 -22.69
N PRO A 192 32.19 17.27 -23.83
CA PRO A 192 32.97 16.05 -24.02
C PRO A 192 34.16 16.07 -23.06
N VAL A 193 34.23 15.05 -22.20
CA VAL A 193 35.42 14.76 -21.39
C VAL A 193 36.48 14.19 -22.33
N GLU A 194 37.42 15.02 -22.75
CA GLU A 194 38.67 14.54 -23.35
C GLU A 194 39.38 13.65 -22.33
N ARG A 195 39.58 12.38 -22.70
CA ARG A 195 40.41 11.47 -21.93
C ARG A 195 41.88 11.64 -22.37
N PRO A 196 42.84 11.62 -21.43
CA PRO A 196 44.26 11.65 -21.74
C PRO A 196 44.73 10.39 -22.47
#